data_AF-A0A958NZS7-F1
#
_entry.id   AF-A0A958NZS7-F1
#
_cell.length_a   1.000
_cell.length_b   1.000
_cell.length_c   1.000
_cell.angle_alpha   90.00
_cell.angle_beta   90.00
_cell.angle_gamma   90.00
#
_symmetry.space_group_name_H-M   'P 1'
#
loop_
_entity.id
_entity.type
_entity.pdbx_description
1 polymer ?
#
loop_
_entity_poly.entity_id
_entity_poly.type
_entity_poly.pdbx_seq_one_letter_code
_entity_poly.pdbx_strand_id
1 'polypeptide(L)' 'FRILCSKGTYIRSIANDIGAELGVGGYLKELRRTSVGEFSISDMDREINGIRYRVLPSE' A
#
# COMPACT_ATOMS: atom_id res chain seq x y z
N PHE A 1 -8.53 -5.04 0.52
CA PHE A 1 -7.86 -6.14 1.25
C PHE A 1 -6.43 -5.73 1.58
N ARG A 2 -5.71 -6.47 2.43
CA ARG A 2 -4.29 -6.22 2.74
C ARG A 2 -3.46 -7.43 2.31
N ILE A 3 -2.25 -7.18 1.83
CA ILE A 3 -1.29 -8.23 1.44
C ILE A 3 0.01 -7.97 2.20
N LEU A 4 0.54 -9.00 2.86
CA LEU A 4 1.95 -9.06 3.25
C LEU A 4 2.69 -9.81 2.15
N CYS A 5 3.76 -9.21 1.61
CA CYS A 5 4.50 -9.80 0.52
C CYS A 5 6.01 -9.59 0.67
N SER A 6 6.78 -10.41 -0.02
CA SER A 6 8.23 -10.23 -0.13
C SER A 6 8.58 -9.15 -1.15
N LYS A 7 9.87 -8.81 -1.25
CA LYS A 7 10.36 -7.90 -2.29
C LYS A 7 10.09 -8.49 -3.68
N GLY A 8 9.73 -7.63 -4.63
CA GLY A 8 9.48 -8.04 -6.01
C GLY A 8 8.06 -8.55 -6.29
N THR A 9 7.17 -8.59 -5.29
CA THR A 9 5.76 -8.91 -5.53
C THR A 9 5.03 -7.76 -6.22
N TYR A 10 4.42 -8.03 -7.38
CA TYR A 10 3.63 -7.07 -8.14
C TYR A 10 2.14 -7.21 -7.81
N ILE A 11 1.61 -6.35 -6.93
CA ILE A 11 0.19 -6.36 -6.53
C ILE A 11 -0.76 -6.18 -7.73
N ARG A 12 -0.32 -5.48 -8.78
CA ARG A 12 -1.09 -5.34 -10.03
C ARG A 12 -1.30 -6.68 -10.75
N SER A 13 -0.29 -7.55 -10.75
CA SER A 13 -0.41 -8.89 -11.34
C SER A 13 -1.42 -9.73 -10.58
N ILE A 14 -1.38 -9.67 -9.25
CA ILE A 14 -2.37 -10.38 -8.40
C ILE A 14 -3.80 -9.92 -8.73
N ALA A 15 -4.03 -8.61 -8.89
CA ALA A 15 -5.36 -8.11 -9.28
C ALA A 15 -5.80 -8.62 -10.66
N ASN A 16 -4.87 -8.70 -11.62
CA ASN A 16 -5.13 -9.28 -12.95
C ASN A 16 -5.48 -10.77 -12.85
N ASP A 17 -4.68 -11.54 -12.12
CA ASP A 17 -4.82 -12.99 -12.02
C ASP A 17 -6.12 -13.38 -11.30
N ILE A 18 -6.51 -12.65 -10.24
CA ILE A 18 -7.82 -12.80 -9.59
C ILE A 18 -8.96 -12.52 -10.58
N GLY A 19 -8.84 -11.46 -11.37
CA GLY A 19 -9.85 -11.13 -12.38
C GLY A 19 -9.95 -12.16 -13.50
N ALA A 20 -8.82 -12.76 -13.88
CA ALA A 20 -8.75 -13.84 -14.86
C ALA A 20 -9.41 -15.12 -14.34
N GLU A 21 -9.13 -15.51 -13.09
CA GLU A 21 -9.74 -16.68 -12.43
C GLU A 21 -11.26 -16.52 -12.32
N LEU A 22 -11.74 -15.29 -12.09
CA LEU A 22 -13.17 -14.98 -12.03
C LEU A 22 -13.84 -14.82 -13.42
N GLY A 23 -13.06 -14.81 -14.51
CA GLY A 23 -13.58 -14.67 -15.87
C GLY A 23 -14.14 -13.27 -16.23
N VAL A 24 -13.89 -12.25 -15.40
CA VAL A 24 -14.41 -10.88 -15.59
C VAL A 24 -13.33 -9.83 -15.82
N GLY A 25 -12.06 -10.20 -15.65
CA GLY A 25 -10.92 -9.28 -15.67
C GLY A 25 -10.79 -8.50 -14.35
N GLY A 26 -9.60 -7.94 -14.10
CA GLY A 26 -9.31 -7.26 -12.84
C GLY A 26 -8.13 -6.31 -13.00
N TYR A 27 -8.24 -5.13 -12.39
CA TYR A 27 -7.15 -4.15 -12.36
C TYR A 27 -7.08 -3.47 -10.99
N LEU A 28 -5.91 -2.97 -10.66
CA LEU A 28 -5.67 -2.28 -9.39
C LEU A 28 -6.11 -0.82 -9.50
N LYS A 29 -7.22 -0.46 -8.84
CA LYS A 29 -7.73 0.92 -8.80
C LYS A 29 -6.88 1.83 -7.90
N GLU A 30 -6.53 1.35 -6.71
CA GLU A 30 -5.78 2.11 -5.71
C GLU A 30 -4.83 1.17 -4.97
N LEU A 31 -3.67 1.69 -4.56
CA LEU A 31 -2.71 0.98 -3.74
C LEU A 31 -2.07 1.93 -2.74
N ARG A 32 -2.21 1.59 -1.46
CA ARG A 32 -1.48 2.25 -0.38
C ARG A 32 -0.53 1.26 0.29
N ARG A 33 0.77 1.53 0.18
CA ARG A 33 1.79 0.78 0.93
C ARG A 33 1.80 1.28 2.37
N THR A 34 1.49 0.41 3.32
CA THR A 34 1.41 0.77 4.74
C THR A 34 2.69 0.52 5.53
N SER A 35 3.57 -0.35 5.04
CA SER A 35 4.85 -0.65 5.69
C SER A 35 5.92 -1.17 4.72
N VAL A 36 7.19 -1.08 5.13
CA VAL A 36 8.35 -1.67 4.49
C VAL A 36 9.29 -2.18 5.59
N GLY A 37 9.36 -3.51 5.75
CA GLY A 37 10.09 -4.09 6.88
C GLY A 37 9.51 -3.59 8.20
N GLU A 38 10.36 -3.09 9.08
CA GLU A 38 9.99 -2.55 10.39
C GLU A 38 9.40 -1.13 10.34
N PHE A 39 9.47 -0.45 9.19
CA PHE A 39 8.97 0.91 9.04
C PHE A 39 7.49 0.90 8.64
N SER A 40 6.64 1.51 9.46
CA SER A 40 5.22 1.71 9.20
C SER A 40 4.94 3.16 8.82
N ILE A 41 3.87 3.38 8.05
CA ILE A 41 3.36 4.73 7.77
C ILE A 41 2.92 5.44 9.06
N SER A 42 2.50 4.69 10.09
CA SER A 42 2.17 5.26 11.40
C SER A 42 3.36 5.94 12.08
N ASP A 43 4.59 5.57 11.74
CA ASP A 43 5.81 6.08 12.37
C ASP A 43 6.20 7.47 11.80
N MET A 44 5.46 7.95 10.80
CA MET A 44 5.79 9.18 10.06
C MET A 44 5.25 10.46 10.70
N ASP A 45 4.47 10.38 11.79
CA ASP A 45 4.09 11.55 12.58
C ASP A 45 5.28 11.97 13.46
N ARG A 46 5.90 13.10 13.13
CA ARG A 46 7.11 13.59 13.81
C ARG A 46 7.20 15.12 13.86
N GLU A 47 7.85 15.63 14.90
CA GLU A 47 8.15 17.06 15.06
C GLU A 47 9.63 17.33 14.78
N ILE A 48 9.94 18.33 13.94
CA ILE A 48 11.31 18.76 13.63
C ILE A 48 11.36 20.29 13.73
N ASN A 49 12.24 20.83 14.58
CA ASN A 49 12.39 22.27 14.82
C ASN A 49 11.06 22.99 15.13
N GLY A 50 10.15 22.36 15.89
CA GLY A 50 8.83 22.91 16.22
C GLY A 50 7.78 22.79 15.11
N ILE A 51 8.12 22.20 13.96
CA ILE A 51 7.19 21.95 12.85
C ILE A 51 6.72 20.50 12.93
N ARG A 52 5.40 20.29 13.08
CA ARG A 52 4.79 18.96 13.04
C ARG A 52 4.53 18.50 11.62
N TYR A 53 5.09 17.35 11.27
CA TYR A 53 4.81 16.60 10.05
C TYR A 53 3.86 15.46 10.42
N ARG A 54 2.73 15.38 9.73
CA ARG A 54 1.72 14.33 9.94
C ARG A 54 1.40 13.64 8.62
N VAL A 55 1.09 12.35 8.70
CA VAL A 55 0.50 11.60 7.60
C VAL A 55 -0.85 12.20 7.22
N LEU A 56 -0.95 12.73 6.01
CA LEU A 56 -2.22 13.21 5.48
C LEU A 56 -3.18 12.04 5.21
N PRO A 57 -4.49 12.23 5.41
CA PRO A 57 -5.49 11.29 4.93
C PRO A 57 -5.33 11.06 3.42
N SER A 58 -5.56 9.83 2.97
CA SER A 58 -5.43 9.47 1.56
C SER A 58 -6.77 9.53 0.83
N GLU A 59 -7.68 10.41 1.25
CA GLU A 59 -8.96 10.63 0.55
C GLU A 59 -8.75 11.31 -0.80
#